data_AF-A0A4Z1ESN8-F1
#
_entry.id   AF-A0A4Z1ESN8-F1
#
_cell.length_a   1.000
_cell.length_b   1.000
_cell.length_c   1.000
_cell.angle_alpha   90.00
_cell.angle_beta   90.00
_cell.angle_gamma   90.00
#
_symmetry.space_group_name_H-M   'P 1'
#
loop_
_entity.id
_entity.type
_entity.pdbx_description
1 polymer ?
#
loop_
_entity_poly.entity_id
_entity_poly.type
_entity_poly.pdbx_seq_one_letter_code
_entity_poly.pdbx_strand_id
1 'polypeptide(L)'
;MFSRRIAAARPLRTSIIPRQTTLISQRCASQAAAPSGPVLPLTDIEDPNMNGGYINPPRIKRQFRDPNADWWDKQERRNYGEPVHEDNDILGIFSPEEYTHQKVGTAGFQFGLFILSVLGLCTVVGMMYPDKQSAPREFEGGLERELGGPTAVRARAAGDPL
;
A
#
# COMPACT_ATOMS: atom_id res chain seq x y z
N MET A 1 67.93 5.85 18.94
CA MET A 1 67.31 5.40 20.21
C MET A 1 65.82 5.66 20.13
N PHE A 2 64.99 4.64 19.87
CA PHE A 2 63.54 4.81 19.72
C PHE A 2 62.84 4.57 21.06
N SER A 3 62.19 5.61 21.59
CA SER A 3 61.44 5.58 22.85
C SER A 3 60.05 4.98 22.63
N ARG A 4 59.79 3.80 23.22
CA ARG A 4 58.45 3.18 23.26
C ARG A 4 57.67 3.77 24.43
N ARG A 5 56.63 4.55 24.15
CA ARG A 5 55.62 4.94 25.15
C ARG A 5 54.45 3.95 25.07
N ILE A 6 54.28 3.15 26.10
CA ILE A 6 53.13 2.23 26.24
C ILE A 6 51.97 3.05 26.82
N ALA A 7 50.89 3.19 26.05
CA ALA A 7 49.65 3.79 26.51
C ALA A 7 48.84 2.73 27.28
N ALA A 8 48.62 2.94 28.58
CA ALA A 8 47.75 2.09 29.38
C ALA A 8 46.28 2.49 29.16
N ALA A 9 45.46 1.55 28.69
CA ALA A 9 44.02 1.75 28.52
C ALA A 9 43.30 1.62 29.88
N ARG A 10 42.50 2.63 30.25
CA ARG A 10 41.59 2.58 31.41
C ARG A 10 40.30 1.84 31.04
N PRO A 11 39.79 0.91 31.86
CA PRO A 11 38.52 0.26 31.59
C PRO A 11 37.34 1.21 31.86
N LEU A 12 36.43 1.33 30.88
CA LEU A 12 35.14 2.00 31.05
C LEU A 12 34.24 1.13 31.94
N ARG A 13 33.86 1.64 33.10
CA ARG A 13 32.84 1.03 33.96
C ARG A 13 31.47 1.45 33.46
N THR A 14 30.80 0.57 32.72
CA THR A 14 29.39 0.72 32.37
C THR A 14 28.55 0.41 33.60
N SER A 15 27.97 1.43 34.24
CA SER A 15 26.97 1.25 35.29
C SER A 15 25.60 1.03 34.64
N ILE A 16 25.08 -0.19 34.73
CA ILE A 16 23.69 -0.50 34.34
C ILE A 16 22.81 -0.18 35.55
N ILE A 17 22.11 0.95 35.51
CA ILE A 17 21.07 1.28 36.50
C ILE A 17 19.78 0.61 36.03
N PRO A 18 19.23 -0.39 36.75
CA PRO A 18 17.92 -0.93 36.40
C PRO A 18 16.85 0.13 36.70
N ARG A 19 16.26 0.71 35.66
CA ARG A 19 15.02 1.50 35.79
C ARG A 19 13.90 0.53 36.14
N GLN A 20 13.45 0.54 37.39
CA GLN A 20 12.18 -0.08 37.76
C GLN A 20 11.05 0.71 37.09
N THR A 21 10.53 0.20 35.98
CA THR A 21 9.27 0.68 35.40
C THR A 21 8.13 0.18 36.28
N THR A 22 7.56 1.06 37.09
CA THR A 22 6.27 0.80 37.72
C THR A 22 5.20 0.81 36.63
N LEU A 23 4.68 -0.37 36.30
CA LEU A 23 3.49 -0.47 35.45
C LEU A 23 2.29 0.02 36.26
N ILE A 24 1.96 1.30 36.14
CA ILE A 24 0.68 1.83 36.59
C ILE A 24 -0.37 1.26 35.64
N SER A 25 -1.15 0.29 36.12
CA SER A 25 -2.35 -0.17 35.44
C SER A 25 -3.33 1.00 35.37
N GLN A 26 -3.34 1.71 34.25
CA GLN A 26 -4.39 2.67 33.93
C GLN A 26 -5.68 1.87 33.71
N ARG A 27 -6.51 1.78 34.74
CA ARG A 27 -7.90 1.37 34.57
C ARG A 27 -8.59 2.47 33.78
N CYS A 28 -8.76 2.26 32.48
CA CYS A 28 -9.70 3.05 31.68
C CYS A 28 -11.10 2.89 32.28
N ALA A 29 -11.57 3.89 33.01
CA ALA A 29 -12.97 4.00 33.39
C ALA A 29 -13.74 4.58 32.20
N SER A 30 -14.06 3.75 31.22
CA SER A 30 -15.10 4.05 30.24
C SER A 30 -16.32 3.21 30.58
N GLN A 31 -17.13 3.70 31.52
CA GLN A 31 -18.48 3.19 31.72
C GLN A 31 -19.44 4.36 31.64
N ALA A 32 -19.88 4.68 30.41
CA ALA A 32 -21.27 5.07 30.26
C ALA A 32 -22.04 3.75 30.37
N ALA A 33 -22.80 3.58 31.46
CA ALA A 33 -23.63 2.40 31.66
C ALA A 33 -24.62 2.30 30.49
N ALA A 34 -24.49 1.25 29.68
CA ALA A 34 -25.51 0.92 28.70
C ALA A 34 -26.82 0.62 29.46
N PRO A 35 -27.97 1.18 29.07
CA PRO A 35 -29.24 0.83 29.71
C PRO A 35 -29.48 -0.67 29.51
N SER A 36 -29.57 -1.40 30.62
CA SER A 36 -29.77 -2.85 30.72
C SER A 36 -31.22 -3.27 30.44
N GLY A 37 -31.83 -2.69 29.39
CA GLY A 37 -33.14 -3.09 28.85
C GLY A 37 -33.00 -4.05 27.67
N PRO A 38 -34.04 -4.82 27.32
CA PRO A 38 -34.03 -5.58 26.07
C PRO A 38 -33.87 -4.59 24.90
N VAL A 39 -32.80 -4.75 24.12
CA VAL A 39 -32.54 -3.98 22.91
C VAL A 39 -33.58 -4.40 21.88
N LEU A 40 -34.71 -3.70 21.86
CA LEU A 40 -35.63 -3.76 20.74
C LEU A 40 -34.89 -3.15 19.55
N PRO A 41 -34.92 -3.79 18.36
CA PRO A 41 -34.32 -3.18 17.18
C PRO A 41 -34.94 -1.79 17.01
N LEU A 42 -34.09 -0.74 17.01
CA LEU A 42 -34.57 0.59 16.69
C LEU A 42 -35.14 0.52 15.27
N THR A 43 -36.32 1.10 15.12
CA THR A 43 -37.00 1.24 13.83
C THR A 43 -36.15 2.17 12.95
N ASP A 44 -36.20 2.01 11.62
CA ASP A 44 -35.36 2.78 10.67
C ASP A 44 -35.54 4.31 10.81
N ILE A 45 -36.64 4.75 11.42
CA ILE A 45 -36.94 6.15 11.73
C ILE A 45 -36.16 6.64 12.96
N GLU A 46 -35.99 5.80 13.97
CA GLU A 46 -35.29 6.11 15.22
C GLU A 46 -33.77 5.92 15.11
N ASP A 47 -33.30 5.04 14.21
CA ASP A 47 -31.87 4.81 13.96
C ASP A 47 -31.57 4.66 12.45
N PRO A 48 -31.56 5.79 11.71
CA PRO A 48 -31.36 5.76 10.25
C PRO A 48 -29.97 5.26 9.82
N ASN A 49 -28.98 5.28 10.73
CA ASN A 49 -27.62 4.80 10.46
C ASN A 49 -27.40 3.36 10.97
N MET A 50 -28.42 2.76 11.61
CA MET A 50 -28.34 1.43 12.23
C MET A 50 -27.14 1.27 13.17
N ASN A 51 -26.77 2.34 13.88
CA ASN A 51 -25.55 2.41 14.68
C ASN A 51 -25.80 2.24 16.20
N GLY A 52 -27.03 1.93 16.60
CA GLY A 52 -27.40 1.65 17.98
C GLY A 52 -27.29 2.85 18.92
N GLY A 53 -27.40 4.08 18.38
CA GLY A 53 -27.25 5.31 19.15
C GLY A 53 -25.79 5.65 19.47
N TYR A 54 -24.83 5.07 18.74
CA TYR A 54 -23.42 5.41 18.86
C TYR A 54 -23.17 6.86 18.41
N ILE A 55 -22.36 7.60 19.18
CA ILE A 55 -21.98 8.98 18.84
C ILE A 55 -21.03 8.92 17.65
N ASN A 56 -21.55 9.20 16.46
CA ASN A 56 -20.78 9.17 15.23
C ASN A 56 -20.31 10.58 14.85
N PRO A 57 -19.02 10.95 15.09
CA PRO A 57 -18.49 12.24 14.66
C PRO A 57 -18.49 12.38 13.13
N PRO A 58 -18.24 13.57 12.56
CA PRO A 58 -18.16 13.75 11.11
C PRO A 58 -17.14 12.83 10.44
N ARG A 59 -17.48 12.33 9.25
CA ARG A 59 -16.66 11.45 8.41
C ARG A 59 -15.46 12.19 7.82
N ILE A 60 -14.42 12.41 8.62
CA ILE A 60 -13.20 13.11 8.23
C ILE A 60 -12.00 12.18 8.42
N LYS A 61 -11.26 11.96 7.34
CA LYS A 61 -10.04 11.15 7.40
C LYS A 61 -8.95 11.84 8.20
N ARG A 62 -8.27 11.09 9.08
CA ARG A 62 -7.25 11.62 10.00
C ARG A 62 -6.06 12.26 9.29
N GLN A 63 -5.79 11.86 8.05
CA GLN A 63 -4.74 12.49 7.22
C GLN A 63 -4.95 13.99 6.98
N PHE A 64 -6.19 14.49 7.04
CA PHE A 64 -6.51 15.90 6.83
C PHE A 64 -6.52 16.72 8.12
N ARG A 65 -6.35 16.07 9.27
CA ARG A 65 -6.13 16.78 10.54
C ARG A 65 -4.76 17.44 10.53
N ASP A 66 -4.64 18.56 11.24
CA ASP A 66 -3.40 19.31 11.36
C ASP A 66 -2.24 18.39 11.81
N PRO A 67 -1.21 18.18 10.97
CA PRO A 67 -0.07 17.32 11.33
C PRO A 67 0.80 17.91 12.45
N ASN A 68 0.73 19.22 12.69
CA ASN A 68 1.59 19.93 13.64
C ASN A 68 0.91 20.21 14.98
N ALA A 69 -0.37 19.86 15.13
CA ALA A 69 -1.10 20.06 16.38
C ALA A 69 -0.60 19.14 17.51
N ASP A 70 -0.85 19.56 18.75
CA ASP A 70 -0.37 18.84 19.93
C ASP A 70 -1.27 17.64 20.31
N TRP A 71 -1.35 16.64 19.43
CA TRP A 71 -2.14 15.42 19.66
C TRP A 71 -1.54 14.56 20.79
N TRP A 72 -2.41 13.88 21.56
CA TRP A 72 -2.01 12.86 22.53
C TRP A 72 -1.34 11.65 21.85
N ASP A 73 -1.99 11.11 20.81
CA ASP A 73 -1.39 10.16 19.88
C ASP A 73 -0.92 10.91 18.63
N LYS A 74 0.41 11.07 18.52
CA LYS A 74 1.05 11.78 17.40
C LYS A 74 0.91 11.04 16.07
N GLN A 75 0.86 9.71 16.10
CA GLN A 75 0.85 8.91 14.87
C GLN A 75 -0.53 8.96 14.23
N GLU A 76 -1.56 8.74 15.04
CA GLU A 76 -2.95 8.76 14.58
C GLU A 76 -3.57 10.16 14.54
N ARG A 77 -2.89 11.20 15.06
CA ARG A 77 -3.43 12.56 15.18
C ARG A 77 -4.74 12.57 15.97
N ARG A 78 -4.72 11.95 17.15
CA ARG A 78 -5.90 11.70 18.01
C ARG A 78 -5.67 12.10 19.46
N ASN A 79 -6.68 12.70 20.09
CA ASN A 79 -6.69 12.98 21.52
C ASN A 79 -7.31 11.84 22.34
N TYR A 80 -6.87 11.70 23.59
CA TYR A 80 -7.45 10.72 24.51
C TYR A 80 -8.92 11.07 24.80
N GLY A 81 -9.80 10.07 24.76
CA GLY A 81 -11.23 10.24 25.05
C GLY A 81 -12.05 10.92 23.94
N GLU A 82 -11.45 11.27 22.79
CA GLU A 82 -12.23 11.79 21.66
C GLU A 82 -13.16 10.70 21.08
N PRO A 83 -14.43 11.05 20.73
CA PRO A 83 -15.32 10.15 20.00
C PRO A 83 -14.67 9.69 18.69
N VAL A 84 -14.84 8.42 18.38
CA VAL A 84 -14.27 7.76 17.20
C VAL A 84 -15.39 7.53 16.20
N HIS A 85 -15.15 7.78 14.91
CA HIS A 85 -16.12 7.46 13.87
C HIS A 85 -16.31 5.94 13.78
N GLU A 86 -17.49 5.46 13.41
CA GLU A 86 -17.74 4.02 13.24
C GLU A 86 -16.76 3.38 12.23
N ASP A 87 -16.63 3.96 11.03
CA ASP A 87 -15.65 3.61 9.98
C ASP A 87 -14.20 4.07 10.27
N ASN A 88 -13.75 4.05 11.53
CA ASN A 88 -12.40 4.52 11.84
C ASN A 88 -11.27 3.67 11.25
N ASP A 89 -11.54 2.42 10.90
CA ASP A 89 -10.63 1.56 10.14
C ASP A 89 -10.33 2.13 8.73
N ILE A 90 -11.32 2.76 8.09
CA ILE A 90 -11.19 3.43 6.79
C ILE A 90 -10.70 4.88 6.96
N LEU A 91 -11.11 5.58 8.01
CA LEU A 91 -10.73 6.97 8.26
C LEU A 91 -9.42 7.15 9.01
N GLY A 92 -8.80 6.05 9.46
CA GLY A 92 -7.54 6.00 10.17
C GLY A 92 -6.36 6.59 9.39
N ILE A 93 -5.23 6.81 10.06
CA ILE A 93 -4.01 7.25 9.35
C ILE A 93 -3.38 6.12 8.52
N PHE A 94 -3.59 4.86 8.94
CA PHE A 94 -3.02 3.68 8.30
C PHE A 94 -3.84 3.15 7.12
N SER A 95 -4.96 3.78 6.79
CA SER A 95 -5.75 3.43 5.61
C SER A 95 -5.22 4.14 4.35
N PRO A 96 -5.51 3.61 3.14
CA PRO A 96 -4.99 4.16 1.88
C PRO A 96 -5.19 5.67 1.76
N GLU A 97 -4.13 6.41 1.45
CA GLU A 97 -4.12 7.87 1.37
C GLU A 97 -5.18 8.41 0.40
N GLU A 98 -5.91 9.44 0.82
CA GLU A 98 -6.88 10.12 -0.04
C GLU A 98 -6.22 11.32 -0.74
N TYR A 99 -6.19 11.29 -2.06
CA TYR A 99 -5.48 12.28 -2.87
C TYR A 99 -6.42 13.41 -3.31
N THR A 100 -6.11 14.66 -2.94
CA THR A 100 -7.01 15.82 -3.18
C THR A 100 -6.57 16.72 -4.33
N HIS A 101 -5.40 16.48 -4.92
CA HIS A 101 -4.87 17.36 -5.97
C HIS A 101 -5.69 17.29 -7.27
N GLN A 102 -6.27 16.13 -7.60
CA GLN A 102 -7.10 15.94 -8.80
C GLN A 102 -8.35 15.12 -8.47
N LYS A 103 -9.45 15.39 -9.17
CA LYS A 103 -10.66 14.55 -9.09
C LYS A 103 -10.39 13.18 -9.69
N VAL A 104 -10.95 12.13 -9.09
CA VAL A 104 -10.75 10.72 -9.52
C VAL A 104 -11.07 10.52 -11.00
N GLY A 105 -12.17 11.09 -11.50
CA GLY A 105 -12.54 10.97 -12.92
C GLY A 105 -11.54 11.62 -13.86
N THR A 106 -11.00 12.78 -13.50
CA THR A 106 -9.97 13.48 -14.29
C THR A 106 -8.64 12.75 -14.27
N ALA A 107 -8.22 12.26 -13.09
CA ALA A 107 -6.99 11.48 -12.94
C ALA A 107 -7.05 10.17 -13.75
N GLY A 108 -8.18 9.45 -13.69
CA GLY A 108 -8.39 8.24 -14.48
C GLY A 108 -8.36 8.51 -15.98
N PHE A 109 -8.99 9.60 -16.44
CA PHE A 109 -8.95 10.00 -17.84
C PHE A 109 -7.53 10.32 -18.32
N GLN A 110 -6.79 11.13 -17.57
CA GLN A 110 -5.41 11.50 -17.92
C GLN A 110 -4.49 10.27 -17.95
N PHE A 111 -4.64 9.36 -16.99
CA PHE A 111 -3.87 8.12 -16.94
C PHE A 111 -4.19 7.19 -18.11
N GLY A 112 -5.48 7.03 -18.44
CA GLY A 112 -5.90 6.26 -19.60
C GLY A 112 -5.38 6.85 -20.92
N LEU A 113 -5.45 8.17 -21.06
CA LEU A 113 -4.92 8.87 -22.23
C LEU A 113 -3.41 8.70 -22.35
N PHE A 114 -2.67 8.76 -21.24
CA PHE A 114 -1.24 8.50 -21.21
C PHE A 114 -0.93 7.09 -21.73
N ILE A 115 -1.56 6.05 -21.18
CA ILE A 115 -1.36 4.65 -21.61
C ILE A 115 -1.69 4.50 -23.09
N LEU A 116 -2.84 5.02 -23.53
CA LEU A 116 -3.27 4.94 -24.92
C LEU A 116 -2.29 5.63 -25.86
N SER A 117 -1.77 6.80 -25.47
CA SER A 117 -0.80 7.55 -26.29
C SER A 117 0.52 6.81 -26.44
N VAL A 118 1.07 6.25 -25.36
CA VAL A 118 2.35 5.54 -25.37
C VAL A 118 2.22 4.23 -26.13
N LEU A 119 1.23 3.41 -25.78
CA LEU A 119 1.03 2.12 -26.46
C LEU A 119 0.58 2.31 -27.92
N GLY A 120 -0.28 3.29 -28.19
CA GLY A 120 -0.69 3.65 -29.54
C GLY A 120 0.50 4.07 -30.41
N LEU A 121 1.40 4.90 -29.88
CA LEU A 121 2.63 5.26 -30.59
C LEU A 121 3.51 4.03 -30.83
N CYS A 122 3.73 3.19 -29.82
CA CYS A 122 4.52 1.96 -29.97
C CYS A 122 3.93 1.03 -31.04
N THR A 123 2.60 0.88 -31.09
CA THR A 123 1.92 0.09 -32.12
C THR A 123 2.13 0.69 -33.51
N VAL A 124 1.94 2.00 -33.68
CA VAL A 124 2.16 2.66 -34.97
C VAL A 124 3.61 2.51 -35.43
N VAL A 125 4.57 2.73 -34.53
CA VAL A 125 6.00 2.54 -34.83
C VAL A 125 6.26 1.08 -35.22
N GLY A 126 5.74 0.11 -34.46
CA GLY A 126 5.92 -1.31 -34.75
C GLY A 126 5.33 -1.76 -36.08
N MET A 127 4.23 -1.14 -36.53
CA MET A 127 3.63 -1.41 -37.84
C MET A 127 4.36 -0.75 -39.01
N MET A 128 5.03 0.39 -38.76
CA MET A 128 5.73 1.15 -39.79
C MET A 128 7.22 0.81 -39.88
N TYR A 129 7.76 0.12 -38.88
CA TYR A 129 9.17 -0.25 -38.84
C TYR A 129 9.47 -1.30 -39.92
N PRO A 130 10.55 -1.14 -40.70
CA PRO A 130 10.90 -2.12 -41.71
C PRO A 130 11.29 -3.46 -41.07
N ASP A 131 10.99 -4.54 -41.77
CA ASP A 131 11.42 -5.87 -41.37
C ASP A 131 12.95 -5.97 -41.27
N LYS A 132 13.40 -6.90 -40.44
CA LYS A 132 14.84 -7.17 -40.26
C LYS A 132 15.49 -7.51 -41.60
N GLN A 133 16.67 -6.93 -41.86
CA GLN A 133 17.47 -7.22 -43.05
C GLN A 133 18.22 -8.56 -42.95
N SER A 134 17.53 -9.61 -42.54
CA SER A 134 18.07 -10.97 -42.49
C SER A 134 17.01 -11.98 -42.83
N ALA A 135 17.36 -12.92 -43.71
CA ALA A 135 16.53 -14.09 -43.94
C ALA A 135 16.43 -14.89 -42.63
N PRO A 136 15.23 -15.34 -42.23
CA PRO A 136 15.10 -16.25 -41.10
C PRO A 136 15.94 -17.51 -41.31
N ARG A 137 16.51 -18.03 -40.23
CA ARG A 137 17.37 -19.21 -40.29
C ARG A 137 16.54 -20.43 -40.68
N GLU A 138 16.96 -21.09 -41.74
CA GLU A 138 16.37 -22.33 -42.23
C GLU A 138 17.18 -23.53 -41.78
N PHE A 139 16.49 -24.66 -41.60
CA PHE A 139 17.08 -25.93 -41.22
C PHE A 139 16.58 -27.05 -42.14
N GLU A 140 17.45 -28.02 -42.40
CA GLU A 140 17.11 -29.18 -43.22
C GLU A 140 15.90 -29.92 -42.64
N GLY A 141 14.85 -30.11 -43.44
CA GLY A 141 13.60 -30.74 -43.01
C GLY A 141 12.90 -30.07 -41.82
N GLY A 142 13.24 -28.81 -41.48
CA GLY A 142 12.66 -28.10 -40.34
C GLY A 142 12.98 -28.73 -38.98
N LEU A 143 14.03 -29.56 -38.88
CA LEU A 143 14.34 -30.39 -37.70
C LEU A 143 13.14 -31.20 -37.19
N GLU A 144 12.27 -31.68 -38.08
CA GLU A 144 11.04 -32.37 -37.68
C GLU A 144 11.33 -33.58 -36.78
N ARG A 145 12.36 -34.36 -37.10
CA ARG A 145 12.74 -35.54 -36.31
C ARG A 145 13.26 -35.17 -34.92
N GLU A 146 14.07 -34.12 -34.83
CA GLU A 146 14.72 -33.67 -33.60
C GLU A 146 13.75 -32.92 -32.67
N LEU A 147 12.72 -32.28 -33.23
CA LEU A 147 11.72 -31.50 -32.48
C LEU A 147 10.52 -32.32 -32.00
N GLY A 148 10.47 -33.62 -32.27
CA GLY A 148 9.43 -34.52 -31.74
C GLY A 148 8.52 -35.15 -32.80
N GLY A 149 8.87 -35.05 -34.07
CA GLY A 149 8.17 -35.71 -35.17
C GLY A 149 7.02 -34.89 -35.78
N PRO A 150 6.20 -35.52 -36.64
CA PRO A 150 5.23 -34.83 -37.50
C PRO A 150 4.14 -34.03 -36.77
N THR A 151 3.93 -34.29 -35.49
CA THR A 151 2.92 -33.60 -34.66
C THR A 151 3.49 -32.42 -33.88
N ALA A 152 4.80 -32.23 -33.87
CA ALA A 152 5.46 -31.14 -33.17
C ALA A 152 5.63 -29.90 -34.06
N VAL A 153 5.73 -28.71 -33.45
CA VAL A 153 6.01 -27.48 -34.18
C VAL A 153 7.45 -27.55 -34.71
N ARG A 154 7.57 -27.69 -36.04
CA ARG A 154 8.87 -27.71 -36.73
C ARG A 154 9.51 -26.33 -36.80
N ALA A 155 10.82 -26.30 -36.95
CA ALA A 155 11.56 -25.11 -37.33
C ALA A 155 11.32 -24.78 -38.82
N ARG A 156 11.71 -23.55 -39.21
CA ARG A 156 11.59 -23.12 -40.61
C ARG A 156 12.46 -23.98 -41.52
N ALA A 157 11.90 -24.38 -42.67
CA ALA A 157 12.57 -25.18 -43.69
C ALA A 157 12.69 -24.38 -44.99
N ALA A 158 13.62 -24.79 -45.85
CA ALA A 158 13.78 -24.19 -47.16
C ALA A 158 12.50 -24.34 -48.00
N GLY A 159 12.03 -23.23 -48.59
CA GLY A 159 10.79 -23.18 -49.39
C GLY A 159 9.54 -22.76 -48.61
N ASP A 160 9.65 -22.51 -47.31
CA ASP A 160 8.57 -21.90 -46.54
C ASP A 160 8.33 -20.44 -46.97
N PRO A 161 7.06 -19.97 -46.99
CA PRO A 161 6.75 -18.59 -47.31
C PRO A 161 7.39 -17.63 -46.30
N LEU A 162 7.84 -16.48 -46.81
CA LEU A 162 8.45 -15.42 -46.01
C LEU A 162 7.46 -14.75 -45.07
#